data_AF-A0A6M3L1Q3-F1
#
_entry.id   AF-A0A6M3L1Q3-F1
#
_cell.length_a   1.000
_cell.length_b   1.000
_cell.length_c   1.000
_cell.angle_alpha   90.00
_cell.angle_beta   90.00
_cell.angle_gamma   90.00
#
_symmetry.space_group_name_H-M   'P 1'
#
loop_
_entity.id
_entity.type
_entity.pdbx_description
1 polymer ?
#
loop_
_entity_poly.entity_id
_entity_poly.type
_entity_poly.pdbx_seq_one_letter_code
_entity_poly.pdbx_strand_id
1 'polypeptide(L)'
;MAATNVFKVSDLIAKYGWQILPYLSNLGVNVLSEGAVLFVDGNHTNTLDADDGEHGHSFEKPYATLNYAVYMATANAGDVILVAPNHAETIEDGGSASSATTDELVLDKAGITIIGIGNDATRPTFTFETATDASMVITAANITVKNLILAGNLEDLATLVDAAGTADGLTFDNCEFRDGGTDELETIHQIDLATGCHRVTINNCRFFTTSGGSSTLANIEVATGVNNLTITNCWFRGDVNTDGMIDGSGGAGSNWYIKDNILDNLDAATGKCIVLNAATTGVVMGNIAHAAVDATSPFTVAGVVVAQNYYSNAEGASAAILDPATDS
;
A
#
# COMPACT_ATOMS: atom_id res chain seq x y z
N MET A 1 17.47 6.26 -25.29
CA MET A 1 18.56 7.23 -25.67
C MET A 1 19.07 7.91 -24.39
N ALA A 2 20.26 8.55 -24.37
CA ALA A 2 20.64 9.36 -23.19
C ALA A 2 19.71 10.59 -23.09
N ALA A 3 19.08 10.81 -21.92
CA ALA A 3 18.11 11.88 -21.71
C ALA A 3 18.70 13.26 -22.07
N THR A 4 17.96 14.04 -22.86
CA THR A 4 18.44 15.35 -23.35
C THR A 4 18.33 16.46 -22.32
N ASN A 5 17.51 16.29 -21.28
CA ASN A 5 17.40 17.20 -20.14
C ASN A 5 17.16 16.39 -18.85
N VAL A 6 18.16 16.35 -17.96
CA VAL A 6 18.01 15.72 -16.64
C VAL A 6 17.17 16.65 -15.76
N PHE A 7 16.05 16.12 -15.30
CA PHE A 7 15.11 16.79 -14.40
C PHE A 7 15.76 17.17 -13.07
N LYS A 8 15.67 18.44 -12.66
CA LYS A 8 16.33 18.97 -11.45
C LYS A 8 15.33 19.29 -10.35
N VAL A 9 15.80 19.25 -9.11
CA VAL A 9 15.05 19.73 -7.92
C VAL A 9 14.57 21.18 -8.06
N SER A 10 15.30 22.03 -8.80
CA SER A 10 14.86 23.41 -9.09
C SER A 10 13.57 23.45 -9.90
N ASP A 11 13.37 22.49 -10.80
CA ASP A 11 12.23 22.45 -11.70
C ASP A 11 10.97 22.05 -10.91
N LEU A 12 11.14 21.16 -9.93
CA LEU A 12 10.13 20.74 -8.97
C LEU A 12 9.60 21.91 -8.11
N ILE A 13 10.48 22.77 -7.60
CA ILE A 13 10.10 23.96 -6.83
C ILE A 13 9.43 25.00 -7.72
N ALA A 14 9.87 25.13 -8.98
CA ALA A 14 9.27 26.08 -9.92
C ALA A 14 7.82 25.71 -10.28
N LYS A 15 7.52 24.41 -10.46
CA LYS A 15 6.17 23.95 -10.83
C LYS A 15 5.21 23.83 -9.65
N TYR A 16 5.64 23.22 -8.54
CA TYR A 16 4.75 22.92 -7.40
C TYR A 16 4.99 23.82 -6.19
N GLY A 17 5.87 24.81 -6.30
CA GLY A 17 6.22 25.71 -5.21
C GLY A 17 6.88 24.98 -4.03
N TRP A 18 6.84 25.60 -2.85
CA TRP A 18 7.40 25.04 -1.63
C TRP A 18 6.66 23.80 -1.12
N GLN A 19 5.47 23.49 -1.66
CA GLN A 19 4.70 22.29 -1.32
C GLN A 19 5.41 21.01 -1.74
N ILE A 20 6.39 21.08 -2.64
CA ILE A 20 7.18 19.91 -3.05
C ILE A 20 8.23 19.49 -1.99
N LEU A 21 8.63 20.42 -1.12
CA LEU A 21 9.73 20.18 -0.18
C LEU A 21 9.50 19.00 0.78
N PRO A 22 8.32 18.78 1.38
CA PRO A 22 8.08 17.63 2.23
C PRO A 22 8.22 16.28 1.49
N TYR A 23 7.87 16.24 0.20
CA TYR A 23 8.01 15.04 -0.63
C TYR A 23 9.48 14.78 -0.97
N LEU A 24 10.28 15.82 -1.19
CA LEU A 24 11.72 15.71 -1.52
C LEU A 24 12.61 15.57 -0.28
N SER A 25 12.21 16.11 0.88
CA SER A 25 13.01 16.05 2.11
C SER A 25 13.23 14.62 2.59
N ASN A 26 12.38 13.68 2.16
CA ASN A 26 12.46 12.27 2.48
C ASN A 26 13.28 11.44 1.48
N LEU A 27 13.76 12.02 0.37
CA LEU A 27 14.60 11.31 -0.61
C LEU A 27 16.07 11.23 -0.18
N GLY A 28 16.50 12.05 0.79
CA GLY A 28 17.89 12.09 1.23
C GLY A 28 18.85 12.63 0.15
N VAL A 29 20.05 13.06 0.56
CA VAL A 29 21.06 13.66 -0.33
C VAL A 29 21.60 12.65 -1.37
N ASN A 30 21.34 11.36 -1.19
CA ASN A 30 21.91 10.27 -2.00
C ASN A 30 21.16 9.99 -3.31
N VAL A 31 19.94 10.49 -3.49
CA VAL A 31 19.17 10.32 -4.75
C VAL A 31 19.67 11.27 -5.85
N LEU A 32 20.53 12.23 -5.51
CA LEU A 32 20.98 13.27 -6.44
C LEU A 32 22.28 12.97 -7.20
N SER A 33 22.92 11.81 -7.01
CA SER A 33 24.20 11.54 -7.69
C SER A 33 24.12 10.60 -8.91
N GLU A 34 23.17 9.67 -9.04
CA GLU A 34 23.18 8.70 -10.17
C GLU A 34 21.80 8.24 -10.72
N GLY A 35 20.69 8.35 -9.97
CA GLY A 35 19.37 7.88 -10.41
C GLY A 35 18.61 8.85 -11.32
N ALA A 36 17.81 8.33 -12.24
CA ALA A 36 16.90 9.11 -13.06
C ALA A 36 15.66 9.54 -12.27
N VAL A 37 15.15 10.74 -12.55
CA VAL A 37 13.82 11.15 -12.10
C VAL A 37 12.87 11.11 -13.28
N LEU A 38 11.86 10.25 -13.20
CA LEU A 38 10.81 10.06 -14.19
C LEU A 38 9.52 10.73 -13.70
N PHE A 39 8.72 11.26 -14.62
CA PHE A 39 7.48 11.93 -14.32
C PHE A 39 6.30 11.35 -15.11
N VAL A 40 5.24 11.01 -14.39
CA VAL A 40 4.00 10.40 -14.89
C VAL A 40 2.85 11.38 -14.71
N ASP A 41 2.14 11.66 -15.79
CA ASP A 41 0.95 12.50 -15.81
C ASP A 41 0.12 12.21 -17.06
N GLY A 42 -0.75 11.21 -16.96
CA GLY A 42 -1.74 10.87 -17.99
C GLY A 42 -2.76 11.96 -18.31
N ASN A 43 -2.85 13.04 -17.50
CA ASN A 43 -3.77 14.16 -17.77
C ASN A 43 -3.13 15.26 -18.61
N HIS A 44 -1.82 15.21 -18.84
CA HIS A 44 -1.11 16.26 -19.58
C HIS A 44 -1.36 16.16 -21.09
N THR A 45 -1.50 17.30 -21.79
CA THR A 45 -1.82 17.30 -23.23
C THR A 45 -0.73 16.72 -24.13
N ASN A 46 0.52 16.69 -23.64
CA ASN A 46 1.67 16.11 -24.35
C ASN A 46 2.16 14.82 -23.67
N THR A 47 1.28 14.12 -22.97
CA THR A 47 1.63 12.84 -22.34
C THR A 47 1.77 11.74 -23.40
N LEU A 48 2.79 10.89 -23.28
CA LEU A 48 3.01 9.78 -24.20
C LEU A 48 3.93 8.72 -23.59
N ASP A 49 3.58 7.45 -23.77
CA ASP A 49 4.45 6.31 -23.45
C ASP A 49 5.34 5.97 -24.66
N ALA A 50 6.50 6.64 -24.74
CA ALA A 50 7.48 6.41 -25.79
C ALA A 50 8.93 6.57 -25.30
N ASP A 51 9.83 5.70 -25.77
CA ASP A 51 11.28 5.79 -25.57
C ASP A 51 11.88 6.67 -26.67
N ASP A 52 11.53 7.95 -26.66
CA ASP A 52 12.08 8.95 -27.56
C ASP A 52 13.19 9.80 -26.93
N GLY A 53 13.53 9.52 -25.66
CA GLY A 53 14.51 10.27 -24.88
C GLY A 53 14.05 11.68 -24.48
N GLU A 54 12.75 11.95 -24.61
CA GLU A 54 12.13 13.23 -24.28
C GLU A 54 11.00 13.07 -23.25
N HIS A 55 10.08 12.11 -23.46
CA HIS A 55 8.99 11.85 -22.51
C HIS A 55 9.50 11.25 -21.20
N GLY A 56 8.80 11.56 -20.12
CA GLY A 56 9.13 11.12 -18.76
C GLY A 56 10.23 11.93 -18.07
N HIS A 57 11.02 12.72 -18.81
CA HIS A 57 12.13 13.49 -18.25
C HIS A 57 11.80 14.97 -17.99
N SER A 58 10.54 15.37 -18.20
CA SER A 58 10.10 16.72 -17.93
C SER A 58 8.61 16.78 -17.58
N PHE A 59 8.21 17.90 -16.99
CA PHE A 59 6.81 18.18 -16.69
C PHE A 59 5.94 18.49 -17.90
N GLU A 60 6.56 18.92 -19.00
CA GLU A 60 5.88 19.32 -20.24
C GLU A 60 5.67 18.13 -21.18
N LYS A 61 6.40 17.04 -20.94
CA LYS A 61 6.35 15.78 -21.68
C LYS A 61 6.46 14.61 -20.69
N PRO A 62 5.43 14.35 -19.90
CA PRO A 62 5.37 13.21 -18.99
C PRO A 62 5.15 11.89 -19.74
N TYR A 63 5.44 10.77 -19.08
CA TYR A 63 4.85 9.48 -19.46
C TYR A 63 3.36 9.45 -19.11
N ALA A 64 2.60 8.67 -19.87
CA ALA A 64 1.16 8.53 -19.69
C ALA A 64 0.82 7.59 -18.54
N THR A 65 1.60 6.52 -18.35
CA THR A 65 1.34 5.50 -17.33
C THR A 65 2.53 5.26 -16.40
N LEU A 66 2.23 4.80 -15.18
CA LEU A 66 3.21 4.35 -14.21
C LEU A 66 3.86 3.04 -14.67
N ASN A 67 3.11 2.13 -15.28
CA ASN A 67 3.65 0.88 -15.83
C ASN A 67 4.77 1.14 -16.82
N TYR A 68 4.59 2.11 -17.72
CA TYR A 68 5.62 2.49 -18.66
C TYR A 68 6.81 3.19 -18.00
N ALA A 69 6.58 4.03 -17.00
CA ALA A 69 7.67 4.64 -16.24
C ALA A 69 8.54 3.59 -15.52
N VAL A 70 7.94 2.53 -15.00
CA VAL A 70 8.67 1.39 -14.43
C VAL A 70 9.46 0.67 -15.51
N TYR A 71 8.87 0.42 -16.67
CA TYR A 71 9.56 -0.19 -17.81
C TYR A 71 10.83 0.57 -18.20
N MET A 72 10.78 1.91 -18.13
CA MET A 72 11.89 2.81 -18.45
C MET A 72 12.92 2.97 -17.33
N ALA A 73 12.60 2.54 -16.10
CA ALA A 73 13.53 2.63 -14.98
C ALA A 73 14.64 1.56 -15.05
N THR A 74 15.79 1.89 -14.46
CA THR A 74 16.94 1.00 -14.36
C THR A 74 17.01 0.40 -12.95
N ALA A 75 16.98 -0.93 -12.88
CA ALA A 75 17.03 -1.64 -11.61
C ALA A 75 18.29 -1.27 -10.79
N ASN A 76 18.10 -0.98 -9.51
CA ASN A 76 19.10 -0.60 -8.52
C ASN A 76 19.90 0.68 -8.85
N ALA A 77 19.44 1.50 -9.80
CA ALA A 77 20.04 2.80 -10.09
C ALA A 77 19.59 3.90 -9.10
N GLY A 78 18.62 3.60 -8.22
CA GLY A 78 18.02 4.57 -7.31
C GLY A 78 17.05 5.53 -8.02
N ASP A 79 16.45 5.08 -9.13
CA ASP A 79 15.50 5.86 -9.91
C ASP A 79 14.26 6.23 -9.08
N VAL A 80 13.76 7.44 -9.31
CA VAL A 80 12.55 7.97 -8.66
C VAL A 80 11.50 8.26 -9.72
N ILE A 81 10.30 7.71 -9.52
CA ILE A 81 9.14 7.97 -10.35
C ILE A 81 8.18 8.87 -9.58
N LEU A 82 7.91 10.04 -10.13
CA LEU A 82 6.98 11.02 -9.58
C LEU A 82 5.66 10.94 -10.34
N VAL A 83 4.56 10.74 -9.63
CA VAL A 83 3.22 10.63 -10.22
C VAL A 83 2.42 11.89 -9.90
N ALA A 84 1.90 12.55 -10.94
CA ALA A 84 1.29 13.87 -10.84
C ALA A 84 0.02 13.92 -9.99
N PRO A 85 -0.32 15.08 -9.40
CA PRO A 85 -1.60 15.25 -8.72
C PRO A 85 -2.78 14.99 -9.67
N ASN A 86 -3.82 14.33 -9.15
CA ASN A 86 -5.02 13.90 -9.87
C ASN A 86 -4.76 12.93 -11.02
N HIS A 87 -3.55 12.39 -11.16
CA HIS A 87 -3.30 11.31 -12.11
C HIS A 87 -4.16 10.10 -11.75
N ALA A 88 -4.80 9.51 -12.76
CA ALA A 88 -5.67 8.37 -12.59
C ALA A 88 -5.37 7.31 -13.66
N GLU A 89 -5.28 6.06 -13.25
CA GLU A 89 -5.17 4.90 -14.14
C GLU A 89 -6.23 3.87 -13.75
N THR A 90 -6.79 3.22 -14.78
CA THR A 90 -7.65 2.06 -14.63
C THR A 90 -6.80 0.82 -14.95
N ILE A 91 -6.74 -0.11 -14.01
CA ILE A 91 -6.01 -1.37 -14.12
C ILE A 91 -7.02 -2.49 -14.30
N GLU A 92 -6.89 -3.25 -15.37
CA GLU A 92 -7.85 -4.27 -15.80
C GLU A 92 -7.24 -5.68 -15.91
N ASP A 93 -5.93 -5.86 -15.60
CA ASP A 93 -5.25 -7.16 -15.66
C ASP A 93 -4.07 -7.26 -14.66
N GLY A 94 -3.72 -8.47 -14.23
CA GLY A 94 -2.64 -8.82 -13.29
C GLY A 94 -1.29 -9.06 -13.96
N GLY A 95 -0.85 -8.12 -14.81
CA GLY A 95 0.29 -8.26 -15.73
C GLY A 95 1.57 -8.92 -15.19
N SER A 96 2.40 -9.46 -16.09
CA SER A 96 3.62 -10.22 -15.70
C SER A 96 4.93 -9.43 -15.73
N ALA A 97 4.98 -8.31 -16.46
CA ALA A 97 6.17 -7.46 -16.59
C ALA A 97 5.75 -6.03 -16.94
N SER A 98 6.55 -5.05 -16.52
CA SER A 98 6.28 -3.66 -16.89
C SER A 98 6.45 -3.47 -18.40
N SER A 99 5.57 -2.70 -19.03
CA SER A 99 5.60 -2.49 -20.48
C SER A 99 4.86 -1.21 -20.90
N ALA A 100 4.58 -1.07 -22.20
CA ALA A 100 3.73 0.00 -22.74
C ALA A 100 2.23 -0.33 -22.68
N THR A 101 1.86 -1.49 -22.11
CA THR A 101 0.48 -1.83 -21.79
C THR A 101 -0.05 -0.86 -20.73
N THR A 102 -1.24 -0.30 -20.96
CA THR A 102 -1.78 0.84 -20.20
C THR A 102 -2.80 0.45 -19.12
N ASP A 103 -3.23 -0.79 -19.12
CA ASP A 103 -4.22 -1.40 -18.22
C ASP A 103 -3.60 -2.44 -17.27
N GLU A 104 -2.27 -2.52 -17.22
CA GLU A 104 -1.50 -3.34 -16.28
C GLU A 104 -0.67 -2.44 -15.36
N LEU A 105 -0.35 -2.90 -14.15
CA LEU A 105 0.59 -2.22 -13.26
C LEU A 105 1.57 -3.20 -12.63
N VAL A 106 2.77 -3.28 -13.20
CA VAL A 106 3.81 -4.22 -12.74
C VAL A 106 5.06 -3.47 -12.27
N LEU A 107 5.46 -3.70 -11.03
CA LEU A 107 6.66 -3.16 -10.40
C LEU A 107 7.79 -4.20 -10.45
N ASP A 108 8.46 -4.31 -11.60
CA ASP A 108 9.49 -5.33 -11.88
C ASP A 108 10.95 -4.81 -11.92
N LYS A 109 11.18 -3.54 -11.57
CA LYS A 109 12.53 -2.95 -11.43
C LYS A 109 12.90 -2.79 -9.97
N ALA A 110 13.96 -3.47 -9.55
CA ALA A 110 14.43 -3.39 -8.17
C ALA A 110 14.94 -1.98 -7.82
N GLY A 111 14.82 -1.59 -6.55
CA GLY A 111 15.48 -0.39 -6.01
C GLY A 111 14.91 0.95 -6.47
N ILE A 112 13.70 0.98 -7.04
CA ILE A 112 13.04 2.23 -7.45
C ILE A 112 12.19 2.81 -6.32
N THR A 113 11.96 4.13 -6.36
CA THR A 113 11.04 4.81 -5.45
C THR A 113 9.93 5.51 -6.24
N ILE A 114 8.68 5.19 -5.96
CA ILE A 114 7.48 5.77 -6.57
C ILE A 114 6.83 6.72 -5.56
N ILE A 115 6.58 7.96 -5.96
CA ILE A 115 6.00 8.99 -5.10
C ILE A 115 4.84 9.68 -5.82
N GLY A 116 3.64 9.52 -5.27
CA GLY A 116 2.50 10.35 -5.66
C GLY A 116 2.64 11.77 -5.12
N ILE A 117 2.34 12.75 -5.96
CA ILE A 117 2.27 14.17 -5.59
C ILE A 117 0.80 14.53 -5.38
N GLY A 118 0.48 15.23 -4.29
CA GLY A 118 -0.89 15.65 -3.98
C GLY A 118 -1.28 15.31 -2.54
N ASN A 119 -2.43 15.83 -2.12
CA ASN A 119 -3.01 15.63 -0.79
C ASN A 119 -4.48 15.24 -0.90
N ASP A 120 -4.96 14.44 0.04
CA ASP A 120 -6.35 13.94 0.09
C ASP A 120 -6.81 13.39 -1.27
N ALA A 121 -7.90 13.93 -1.83
CA ALA A 121 -8.49 13.47 -3.10
C ALA A 121 -7.64 13.79 -4.34
N THR A 122 -6.59 14.62 -4.22
CA THR A 122 -5.71 14.97 -5.35
C THR A 122 -4.50 14.06 -5.47
N ARG A 123 -4.38 13.05 -4.60
CA ARG A 123 -3.36 12.02 -4.72
C ARG A 123 -3.62 11.16 -5.96
N PRO A 124 -2.57 10.63 -6.62
CA PRO A 124 -2.76 9.72 -7.73
C PRO A 124 -3.56 8.50 -7.31
N THR A 125 -4.53 8.11 -8.14
CA THR A 125 -5.47 7.02 -7.85
C THR A 125 -5.39 5.95 -8.92
N PHE A 126 -5.24 4.71 -8.50
CA PHE A 126 -5.26 3.53 -9.37
C PHE A 126 -6.52 2.75 -9.04
N THR A 127 -7.39 2.58 -10.03
CA THR A 127 -8.67 1.87 -9.89
C THR A 127 -8.56 0.51 -10.54
N PHE A 128 -8.84 -0.55 -9.79
CA PHE A 128 -8.76 -1.94 -10.27
C PHE A 128 -10.16 -2.43 -10.59
N GLU A 129 -10.44 -2.76 -11.85
CA GLU A 129 -11.78 -3.17 -12.29
C GLU A 129 -11.71 -4.15 -13.46
N THR A 130 -12.87 -4.54 -14.01
CA THR A 130 -13.02 -5.43 -15.16
C THR A 130 -12.59 -6.89 -14.92
N ALA A 131 -11.38 -7.17 -14.44
CA ALA A 131 -10.90 -8.52 -14.13
C ALA A 131 -10.68 -8.73 -12.63
N THR A 132 -11.00 -9.93 -12.15
CA THR A 132 -10.87 -10.29 -10.72
C THR A 132 -9.43 -10.47 -10.26
N ASP A 133 -8.48 -10.60 -11.19
CA ASP A 133 -7.04 -10.67 -10.95
C ASP A 133 -6.30 -9.37 -11.25
N ALA A 134 -7.01 -8.29 -11.60
CA ALA A 134 -6.43 -6.96 -11.76
C ALA A 134 -5.73 -6.52 -10.47
N SER A 135 -4.43 -6.22 -10.55
CA SER A 135 -3.62 -5.98 -9.36
C SER A 135 -2.38 -5.15 -9.66
N MET A 136 -1.82 -4.51 -8.62
CA MET A 136 -0.46 -4.00 -8.64
C MET A 136 0.48 -5.17 -8.35
N VAL A 137 1.11 -5.70 -9.39
CA VAL A 137 2.00 -6.87 -9.29
C VAL A 137 3.42 -6.41 -8.97
N ILE A 138 4.00 -6.90 -7.88
CA ILE A 138 5.35 -6.52 -7.43
C ILE A 138 6.26 -7.74 -7.46
N THR A 139 7.24 -7.72 -8.37
CA THR A 139 8.12 -8.87 -8.64
C THR A 139 9.60 -8.59 -8.42
N ALA A 140 9.95 -7.41 -7.91
CA ALA A 140 11.33 -7.02 -7.65
C ALA A 140 11.55 -6.40 -6.25
N ALA A 141 12.78 -6.53 -5.76
CA ALA A 141 13.17 -6.14 -4.42
C ALA A 141 13.41 -4.63 -4.25
N ASN A 142 13.38 -4.16 -3.00
CA ASN A 142 13.74 -2.81 -2.55
C ASN A 142 12.93 -1.69 -3.22
N ILE A 143 11.67 -1.95 -3.54
CA ILE A 143 10.76 -0.94 -4.09
C ILE A 143 10.12 -0.16 -2.95
N THR A 144 10.04 1.16 -3.10
CA THR A 144 9.31 2.02 -2.18
C THR A 144 8.16 2.70 -2.91
N VAL A 145 6.95 2.60 -2.39
CA VAL A 145 5.74 3.23 -2.92
C VAL A 145 5.20 4.20 -1.88
N LYS A 146 4.99 5.45 -2.28
CA LYS A 146 4.52 6.51 -1.38
C LYS A 146 3.33 7.26 -1.92
N ASN A 147 2.40 7.59 -1.03
CA ASN A 147 1.34 8.58 -1.27
C ASN A 147 0.40 8.26 -2.44
N LEU A 148 0.17 6.98 -2.76
CA LEU A 148 -0.79 6.55 -3.79
C LEU A 148 -2.11 6.07 -3.18
N ILE A 149 -3.22 6.20 -3.90
CA ILE A 149 -4.50 5.58 -3.57
C ILE A 149 -4.68 4.38 -4.50
N LEU A 150 -4.96 3.21 -3.93
CA LEU A 150 -5.31 1.98 -4.65
C LEU A 150 -6.76 1.63 -4.29
N ALA A 151 -7.64 1.55 -5.30
CA ALA A 151 -9.07 1.41 -5.11
C ALA A 151 -9.64 0.23 -5.91
N GLY A 152 -10.21 -0.77 -5.24
CA GLY A 152 -10.84 -1.93 -5.89
C GLY A 152 -12.27 -1.62 -6.30
N ASN A 153 -12.60 -1.66 -7.58
CA ASN A 153 -13.92 -1.29 -8.10
C ASN A 153 -14.62 -2.51 -8.74
N LEU A 154 -14.50 -3.67 -8.08
CA LEU A 154 -15.07 -4.94 -8.51
C LEU A 154 -15.44 -5.79 -7.29
N GLU A 155 -16.54 -6.54 -7.38
CA GLU A 155 -16.91 -7.59 -6.42
C GLU A 155 -15.90 -8.76 -6.50
N ASP A 156 -15.47 -9.26 -5.34
CA ASP A 156 -14.49 -10.34 -5.21
C ASP A 156 -13.19 -10.11 -6.00
N LEU A 157 -12.67 -8.88 -6.01
CA LEU A 157 -11.33 -8.60 -6.53
C LEU A 157 -10.30 -9.36 -5.66
N ALA A 158 -9.48 -10.22 -6.27
CA ALA A 158 -8.62 -11.14 -5.53
C ALA A 158 -7.61 -10.41 -4.65
N THR A 159 -6.86 -9.46 -5.21
CA THR A 159 -5.98 -8.59 -4.43
C THR A 159 -5.70 -7.25 -5.11
N LEU A 160 -5.57 -6.16 -4.34
CA LEU A 160 -5.07 -4.89 -4.90
C LEU A 160 -3.56 -4.91 -5.12
N VAL A 161 -2.82 -5.59 -4.25
CA VAL A 161 -1.36 -5.71 -4.33
C VAL A 161 -0.97 -7.17 -4.21
N ASP A 162 -0.39 -7.71 -5.27
CA ASP A 162 0.23 -9.04 -5.28
C ASP A 162 1.76 -8.87 -5.18
N ALA A 163 2.32 -9.08 -3.98
CA ALA A 163 3.75 -9.01 -3.75
C ALA A 163 4.38 -10.40 -3.77
N ALA A 164 5.08 -10.71 -4.85
CA ALA A 164 5.75 -11.99 -5.04
C ALA A 164 6.87 -12.24 -4.00
N GLY A 165 7.30 -13.50 -3.87
CA GLY A 165 8.39 -13.89 -2.97
C GLY A 165 9.76 -13.25 -3.30
N THR A 166 9.86 -12.52 -4.40
CA THR A 166 11.04 -11.74 -4.81
C THR A 166 10.96 -10.25 -4.42
N ALA A 167 9.82 -9.78 -3.87
CA ALA A 167 9.57 -8.38 -3.48
C ALA A 167 10.19 -8.00 -2.11
N ASP A 168 11.34 -8.59 -1.81
CA ASP A 168 12.13 -8.38 -0.60
C ASP A 168 12.43 -6.89 -0.36
N GLY A 169 12.17 -6.35 0.84
CA GLY A 169 12.45 -4.95 1.17
C GLY A 169 11.42 -3.94 0.63
N LEU A 170 10.24 -4.41 0.21
CA LEU A 170 9.11 -3.56 -0.19
C LEU A 170 8.71 -2.60 0.93
N THR A 171 8.45 -1.34 0.59
CA THR A 171 7.95 -0.33 1.51
C THR A 171 6.72 0.37 0.94
N PHE A 172 5.63 0.38 1.71
CA PHE A 172 4.50 1.29 1.52
C PHE A 172 4.53 2.36 2.61
N ASP A 173 4.46 3.64 2.21
CA ASP A 173 4.48 4.78 3.13
C ASP A 173 3.41 5.81 2.76
N ASN A 174 2.51 6.11 3.68
CA ASN A 174 1.41 7.04 3.44
C ASN A 174 0.48 6.63 2.28
N CYS A 175 0.30 5.33 2.02
CA CYS A 175 -0.63 4.84 0.98
C CYS A 175 -2.05 4.65 1.53
N GLU A 176 -3.04 4.64 0.64
CA GLU A 176 -4.42 4.28 0.99
C GLU A 176 -4.87 3.13 0.10
N PHE A 177 -5.42 2.10 0.73
CA PHE A 177 -6.02 0.94 0.11
C PHE A 177 -7.49 0.96 0.48
N ARG A 178 -8.36 0.92 -0.53
CA ARG A 178 -9.78 0.95 -0.27
C ARG A 178 -10.58 0.16 -1.28
N ASP A 179 -11.78 -0.20 -0.89
CA ASP A 179 -12.83 -0.50 -1.85
C ASP A 179 -13.30 0.80 -2.52
N GLY A 180 -13.66 0.68 -3.79
CA GLY A 180 -14.20 1.72 -4.65
C GLY A 180 -15.73 1.67 -4.71
N GLY A 181 -16.33 2.61 -5.45
CA GLY A 181 -17.77 2.61 -5.74
C GLY A 181 -18.69 2.97 -4.58
N THR A 182 -20.00 2.89 -4.83
CA THR A 182 -21.08 3.10 -3.85
C THR A 182 -21.83 1.82 -3.48
N ASP A 183 -21.55 0.74 -4.21
CA ASP A 183 -22.14 -0.59 -4.03
C ASP A 183 -21.12 -1.46 -3.29
N GLU A 184 -21.55 -2.59 -2.72
CA GLU A 184 -20.64 -3.53 -2.05
C GLU A 184 -19.65 -4.12 -3.08
N LEU A 185 -18.52 -3.42 -3.30
CA LEU A 185 -17.42 -3.85 -4.14
C LEU A 185 -16.31 -4.31 -3.21
N GLU A 186 -16.09 -5.61 -3.12
CA GLU A 186 -15.17 -6.19 -2.14
C GLU A 186 -13.85 -6.62 -2.77
N THR A 187 -12.75 -6.12 -2.19
CA THR A 187 -11.45 -6.77 -2.37
C THR A 187 -11.28 -7.88 -1.33
N ILE A 188 -10.90 -9.09 -1.76
CA ILE A 188 -10.63 -10.23 -0.87
C ILE A 188 -9.41 -9.94 0.02
N HIS A 189 -8.32 -9.48 -0.59
CA HIS A 189 -7.09 -9.06 0.10
C HIS A 189 -6.63 -7.68 -0.39
N GLN A 190 -6.36 -6.70 0.47
CA GLN A 190 -5.82 -5.42 -0.04
C GLN A 190 -4.30 -5.49 -0.31
N ILE A 191 -3.58 -6.30 0.45
CA ILE A 191 -2.19 -6.65 0.20
C ILE A 191 -2.04 -8.14 0.46
N ASP A 192 -1.48 -8.88 -0.51
CA ASP A 192 -1.02 -10.24 -0.34
C ASP A 192 0.51 -10.27 -0.39
N LEU A 193 1.13 -10.81 0.67
CA LEU A 193 2.58 -11.01 0.76
C LEU A 193 2.90 -12.49 0.61
N ALA A 194 3.44 -12.87 -0.55
CA ALA A 194 3.81 -14.24 -0.82
C ALA A 194 4.98 -14.76 0.04
N THR A 195 5.11 -16.08 0.10
CA THR A 195 6.23 -16.76 0.77
C THR A 195 7.56 -16.24 0.22
N GLY A 196 8.44 -15.80 1.11
CA GLY A 196 9.75 -15.26 0.74
C GLY A 196 9.80 -13.73 0.62
N CYS A 197 8.66 -13.03 0.69
CA CYS A 197 8.61 -11.57 0.68
C CYS A 197 9.06 -11.00 2.05
N HIS A 198 10.37 -10.90 2.29
CA HIS A 198 10.92 -10.50 3.58
C HIS A 198 11.16 -8.99 3.68
N ARG A 199 11.36 -8.48 4.90
CA ARG A 199 11.74 -7.09 5.19
C ARG A 199 10.73 -6.06 4.67
N VAL A 200 9.47 -6.44 4.59
CA VAL A 200 8.38 -5.55 4.16
C VAL A 200 8.07 -4.54 5.25
N THR A 201 7.88 -3.28 4.86
CA THR A 201 7.45 -2.19 5.75
C THR A 201 6.16 -1.58 5.23
N ILE A 202 5.12 -1.55 6.05
CA ILE A 202 3.86 -0.87 5.79
C ILE A 202 3.70 0.17 6.88
N ASN A 203 3.84 1.44 6.52
CA ASN A 203 3.88 2.54 7.49
C ASN A 203 2.92 3.67 7.12
N ASN A 204 2.20 4.20 8.12
CA ASN A 204 1.35 5.37 7.95
C ASN A 204 0.28 5.17 6.84
N CYS A 205 -0.12 3.93 6.59
CA CYS A 205 -1.10 3.60 5.55
C CYS A 205 -2.52 3.56 6.10
N ARG A 206 -3.49 3.69 5.20
CA ARG A 206 -4.93 3.57 5.52
C ARG A 206 -5.53 2.41 4.74
N PHE A 207 -6.38 1.63 5.39
CA PHE A 207 -7.06 0.47 4.84
C PHE A 207 -8.55 0.60 5.14
N PHE A 208 -9.37 0.70 4.10
CA PHE A 208 -10.81 0.87 4.24
C PHE A 208 -11.55 -0.17 3.41
N THR A 209 -12.51 -0.86 4.00
CA THR A 209 -13.40 -1.75 3.25
C THR A 209 -14.85 -1.37 3.44
N THR A 210 -15.72 -1.80 2.53
CA THR A 210 -17.16 -1.60 2.63
C THR A 210 -17.71 -2.18 3.93
N SER A 211 -18.67 -1.46 4.54
CA SER A 211 -19.29 -1.89 5.80
C SER A 211 -20.52 -2.75 5.53
N GLY A 212 -20.51 -4.02 5.93
CA GLY A 212 -21.68 -4.89 5.95
C GLY A 212 -21.58 -6.09 5.00
N GLY A 213 -21.29 -7.26 5.57
CA GLY A 213 -21.41 -8.55 4.87
C GLY A 213 -20.28 -8.87 3.89
N SER A 214 -19.14 -8.21 4.04
CA SER A 214 -17.99 -8.33 3.12
C SER A 214 -17.40 -9.73 3.11
N SER A 215 -17.01 -10.20 1.91
CA SER A 215 -16.17 -11.38 1.69
C SER A 215 -14.68 -11.10 1.94
N THR A 216 -14.27 -9.86 2.21
CA THR A 216 -12.88 -9.51 2.54
C THR A 216 -12.37 -10.41 3.67
N LEU A 217 -11.31 -11.15 3.36
CA LEU A 217 -10.68 -12.07 4.30
C LEU A 217 -9.61 -11.36 5.14
N ALA A 218 -8.85 -10.45 4.51
CA ALA A 218 -7.83 -9.66 5.19
C ALA A 218 -7.56 -8.33 4.49
N ASN A 219 -7.18 -7.28 5.23
CA ASN A 219 -6.55 -6.11 4.59
C ASN A 219 -5.11 -6.44 4.18
N ILE A 220 -4.40 -7.17 5.04
CA ILE A 220 -3.04 -7.63 4.78
C ILE A 220 -3.02 -9.14 5.06
N GLU A 221 -2.90 -9.93 3.99
CA GLU A 221 -2.61 -11.36 4.04
C GLU A 221 -1.10 -11.58 3.99
N VAL A 222 -0.60 -12.46 4.84
CA VAL A 222 0.83 -12.78 4.93
C VAL A 222 1.03 -14.28 4.89
N ALA A 223 1.54 -14.76 3.76
CA ALA A 223 1.84 -16.17 3.57
C ALA A 223 2.95 -16.66 4.52
N THR A 224 3.11 -17.99 4.58
CA THR A 224 4.15 -18.65 5.38
C THR A 224 5.55 -18.10 5.07
N GLY A 225 6.39 -17.96 6.09
CA GLY A 225 7.83 -17.74 5.90
C GLY A 225 8.24 -16.30 5.61
N VAL A 226 7.34 -15.32 5.72
CA VAL A 226 7.70 -13.89 5.70
C VAL A 226 8.45 -13.52 6.98
N ASN A 227 9.58 -12.80 6.85
CA ASN A 227 10.46 -12.48 7.97
C ASN A 227 10.78 -10.98 8.01
N ASN A 228 10.91 -10.42 9.22
CA ASN A 228 11.20 -9.00 9.47
C ASN A 228 10.13 -8.06 8.90
N LEU A 229 8.85 -8.45 9.04
CA LEU A 229 7.70 -7.62 8.66
C LEU A 229 7.50 -6.49 9.67
N THR A 230 7.27 -5.28 9.18
CA THR A 230 6.93 -4.11 10.01
C THR A 230 5.61 -3.51 9.53
N ILE A 231 4.63 -3.40 10.43
CA ILE A 231 3.33 -2.74 10.17
C ILE A 231 3.10 -1.72 11.30
N THR A 232 3.20 -0.43 10.97
CA THR A 232 3.16 0.62 11.99
C THR A 232 2.39 1.87 11.59
N ASN A 233 1.74 2.50 12.58
CA ASN A 233 1.03 3.77 12.40
C ASN A 233 -0.08 3.71 11.35
N CYS A 234 -0.64 2.53 11.09
CA CYS A 234 -1.68 2.34 10.09
C CYS A 234 -3.08 2.45 10.72
N TRP A 235 -4.05 2.84 9.90
CA TRP A 235 -5.46 2.87 10.28
C TRP A 235 -6.28 1.94 9.39
N PHE A 236 -6.94 0.97 10.02
CA PHE A 236 -7.82 0.00 9.39
C PHE A 236 -9.26 0.23 9.86
N ARG A 237 -10.21 0.23 8.94
CA ARG A 237 -11.64 0.21 9.26
C ARG A 237 -12.43 -0.49 8.17
N GLY A 238 -13.33 -1.38 8.57
CA GLY A 238 -14.24 -2.04 7.65
C GLY A 238 -14.74 -3.37 8.18
N ASP A 239 -15.42 -4.13 7.34
CA ASP A 239 -15.93 -5.47 7.63
C ASP A 239 -14.94 -6.49 7.06
N VAL A 240 -14.22 -7.22 7.93
CA VAL A 240 -13.20 -8.21 7.54
C VAL A 240 -13.44 -9.50 8.30
N ASN A 241 -13.76 -10.57 7.59
CA ASN A 241 -14.17 -11.85 8.18
C ASN A 241 -12.98 -12.84 8.34
N THR A 242 -13.23 -13.96 9.02
CA THR A 242 -12.44 -15.22 9.15
C THR A 242 -10.96 -15.15 9.55
N ASP A 243 -10.13 -14.40 8.84
CA ASP A 243 -8.66 -14.41 8.92
C ASP A 243 -8.11 -13.15 9.60
N GLY A 244 -8.85 -12.03 9.54
CA GLY A 244 -8.62 -10.82 10.31
C GLY A 244 -7.92 -9.71 9.52
N MET A 245 -7.99 -8.46 10.01
CA MET A 245 -7.47 -7.30 9.26
C MET A 245 -5.99 -7.43 8.88
N ILE A 246 -5.19 -7.95 9.81
CA ILE A 246 -3.83 -8.42 9.54
C ILE A 246 -3.83 -9.93 9.81
N ASP A 247 -3.77 -10.73 8.75
CA ASP A 247 -3.64 -12.17 8.85
C ASP A 247 -2.23 -12.66 8.51
N GLY A 248 -1.72 -13.48 9.40
CA GLY A 248 -0.51 -14.28 9.23
C GLY A 248 -0.72 -15.68 9.81
N SER A 249 -1.96 -16.17 9.78
CA SER A 249 -2.32 -17.50 10.25
C SER A 249 -1.79 -18.61 9.34
N GLY A 250 -1.70 -18.31 8.03
CA GLY A 250 -1.27 -19.22 6.96
C GLY A 250 0.11 -19.85 7.17
N GLY A 251 0.98 -19.23 7.96
CA GLY A 251 2.17 -19.89 8.50
C GLY A 251 3.11 -19.00 9.30
N ALA A 252 4.17 -19.59 9.83
CA ALA A 252 5.07 -18.91 10.76
C ALA A 252 5.98 -17.89 10.06
N GLY A 253 6.10 -16.71 10.67
CA GLY A 253 7.09 -15.70 10.33
C GLY A 253 8.05 -15.39 11.50
N SER A 254 9.16 -14.71 11.22
CA SER A 254 10.12 -14.32 12.28
C SER A 254 10.32 -12.81 12.36
N ASN A 255 10.47 -12.30 13.58
CA ASN A 255 10.76 -10.88 13.88
C ASN A 255 9.71 -9.89 13.33
N TRP A 256 8.43 -10.16 13.52
CA TRP A 256 7.38 -9.23 13.10
C TRP A 256 7.22 -8.09 14.11
N TYR A 257 6.98 -6.88 13.62
CA TYR A 257 6.79 -5.68 14.42
C TYR A 257 5.49 -4.99 14.03
N ILE A 258 4.42 -5.29 14.76
CA ILE A 258 3.08 -4.75 14.49
C ILE A 258 2.72 -3.80 15.64
N LYS A 259 2.83 -2.49 15.41
CA LYS A 259 2.77 -1.51 16.49
C LYS A 259 2.09 -0.19 16.13
N ASP A 260 1.42 0.40 17.12
CA ASP A 260 0.78 1.72 17.03
C ASP A 260 -0.27 1.82 15.91
N ASN A 261 -0.96 0.72 15.62
CA ASN A 261 -2.03 0.71 14.62
C ASN A 261 -3.39 0.91 15.29
N ILE A 262 -4.33 1.49 14.53
CA ILE A 262 -5.75 1.57 14.89
C ILE A 262 -6.49 0.57 14.00
N LEU A 263 -7.12 -0.44 14.59
CA LEU A 263 -7.86 -1.48 13.88
C LEU A 263 -9.31 -1.47 14.33
N ASP A 264 -10.24 -1.32 13.40
CA ASP A 264 -11.66 -1.22 13.69
C ASP A 264 -12.47 -2.13 12.77
N ASN A 265 -12.55 -3.39 13.18
CA ASN A 265 -13.26 -4.44 12.46
C ASN A 265 -14.72 -4.50 12.88
N LEU A 266 -15.60 -4.23 11.93
CA LEU A 266 -17.04 -4.17 12.10
C LEU A 266 -17.73 -5.53 11.92
N ASP A 267 -16.99 -6.57 11.49
CA ASP A 267 -17.57 -7.91 11.38
C ASP A 267 -17.92 -8.46 12.78
N ALA A 268 -19.20 -8.78 12.96
CA ALA A 268 -19.74 -9.32 14.19
C ALA A 268 -19.81 -10.86 14.19
N ALA A 269 -19.47 -11.52 13.09
CA ALA A 269 -19.55 -12.98 12.96
C ALA A 269 -18.26 -13.69 13.38
N THR A 270 -17.15 -13.42 12.69
CA THR A 270 -15.87 -14.13 12.87
C THR A 270 -14.66 -13.20 12.93
N GLY A 271 -14.85 -11.91 12.64
CA GLY A 271 -13.83 -10.91 12.44
C GLY A 271 -12.89 -10.71 13.60
N LYS A 272 -11.62 -10.56 13.26
CA LYS A 272 -10.53 -10.26 14.18
C LYS A 272 -9.70 -9.11 13.63
N CYS A 273 -8.91 -8.49 14.51
CA CYS A 273 -7.99 -7.44 14.12
C CYS A 273 -6.64 -8.02 13.69
N ILE A 274 -6.06 -8.93 14.49
CA ILE A 274 -4.75 -9.51 14.20
C ILE A 274 -4.78 -11.00 14.52
N VAL A 275 -4.49 -11.82 13.51
CA VAL A 275 -4.38 -13.27 13.64
C VAL A 275 -3.02 -13.69 13.13
N LEU A 276 -2.26 -14.39 13.97
CA LEU A 276 -0.91 -14.83 13.67
C LEU A 276 -0.77 -16.31 13.99
N ASN A 277 0.02 -17.01 13.20
CA ASN A 277 0.47 -18.35 13.52
C ASN A 277 1.17 -18.39 14.91
N ALA A 278 0.93 -19.45 15.69
CA ALA A 278 1.50 -19.58 17.03
C ALA A 278 3.04 -19.69 17.05
N ALA A 279 3.67 -20.02 15.93
CA ALA A 279 5.12 -20.03 15.78
C ALA A 279 5.69 -18.71 15.25
N THR A 280 4.84 -17.71 14.94
CA THR A 280 5.30 -16.38 14.55
C THR A 280 5.97 -15.66 15.71
N THR A 281 7.19 -15.18 15.52
CA THR A 281 7.95 -14.46 16.56
C THR A 281 7.99 -12.96 16.30
N GLY A 282 8.14 -12.15 17.35
CA GLY A 282 8.16 -10.69 17.21
C GLY A 282 7.46 -9.97 18.35
N VAL A 283 6.88 -8.81 18.03
CA VAL A 283 6.19 -7.92 18.97
C VAL A 283 4.89 -7.41 18.34
N VAL A 284 3.80 -7.52 19.09
CA VAL A 284 2.51 -6.86 18.83
C VAL A 284 2.26 -5.90 19.99
N MET A 285 2.38 -4.60 19.77
CA MET A 285 2.38 -3.64 20.88
C MET A 285 1.70 -2.30 20.56
N GLY A 286 1.06 -1.68 21.55
CA GLY A 286 0.57 -0.30 21.41
C GLY A 286 -0.57 -0.12 20.42
N ASN A 287 -1.21 -1.21 19.98
CA ASN A 287 -2.33 -1.13 19.03
C ASN A 287 -3.64 -0.84 19.77
N ILE A 288 -4.54 -0.12 19.10
CA ILE A 288 -5.94 0.07 19.51
C ILE A 288 -6.80 -0.77 18.58
N ALA A 289 -7.55 -1.71 19.14
CA ALA A 289 -8.34 -2.66 18.35
C ALA A 289 -9.82 -2.65 18.74
N HIS A 290 -10.68 -2.78 17.76
CA HIS A 290 -12.09 -3.09 17.92
C HIS A 290 -12.44 -4.24 16.98
N ALA A 291 -13.09 -5.28 17.51
CA ALA A 291 -13.75 -6.29 16.70
C ALA A 291 -15.18 -6.44 17.20
N ALA A 292 -16.18 -6.50 16.32
CA ALA A 292 -17.58 -6.58 16.74
C ALA A 292 -18.01 -7.98 17.23
N VAL A 293 -17.09 -8.96 17.27
CA VAL A 293 -17.34 -10.32 17.80
C VAL A 293 -17.32 -10.32 19.33
N ASP A 294 -18.51 -10.25 19.92
CA ASP A 294 -18.69 -10.20 21.38
C ASP A 294 -18.02 -11.38 22.10
N ALA A 295 -17.52 -11.10 23.31
CA ALA A 295 -16.79 -12.03 24.18
C ALA A 295 -15.52 -12.67 23.57
N THR A 296 -15.12 -12.29 22.35
CA THR A 296 -13.93 -12.83 21.68
C THR A 296 -12.79 -11.82 21.68
N SER A 297 -11.56 -12.29 21.86
CA SER A 297 -10.38 -11.43 21.72
C SER A 297 -10.20 -11.04 20.24
N PRO A 298 -10.02 -9.74 19.92
CA PRO A 298 -9.65 -9.30 18.58
C PRO A 298 -8.27 -9.80 18.11
N PHE A 299 -7.49 -10.43 19.01
CA PHE A 299 -6.15 -10.90 18.76
C PHE A 299 -6.00 -12.41 18.92
N THR A 300 -5.33 -13.05 17.97
CA THR A 300 -4.84 -14.45 18.05
C THR A 300 -3.33 -14.44 17.79
N VAL A 301 -2.52 -14.23 18.84
CA VAL A 301 -1.10 -13.83 18.70
C VAL A 301 -0.16 -14.54 19.69
N ALA A 302 -0.14 -15.88 19.70
CA ALA A 302 0.51 -16.66 20.77
C ALA A 302 2.05 -16.66 20.76
N GLY A 303 2.71 -16.48 19.61
CA GLY A 303 4.16 -16.62 19.46
C GLY A 303 4.99 -15.34 19.68
N VAL A 304 4.32 -14.21 19.90
CA VAL A 304 4.92 -12.87 19.95
C VAL A 304 4.89 -12.28 21.36
N VAL A 305 5.68 -11.23 21.59
CA VAL A 305 5.53 -10.39 22.77
C VAL A 305 4.30 -9.50 22.59
N VAL A 306 3.31 -9.65 23.47
CA VAL A 306 2.08 -8.85 23.48
C VAL A 306 2.15 -7.85 24.62
N ALA A 307 2.10 -6.55 24.33
CA ALA A 307 2.18 -5.52 25.36
C ALA A 307 1.36 -4.28 24.98
N GLN A 308 0.73 -3.62 25.96
CA GLN A 308 0.08 -2.31 25.78
C GLN A 308 -0.91 -2.22 24.60
N ASN A 309 -1.51 -3.34 24.19
CA ASN A 309 -2.61 -3.32 23.23
C ASN A 309 -3.91 -3.10 24.01
N TYR A 310 -4.74 -2.19 23.52
CA TYR A 310 -6.06 -1.90 24.09
C TYR A 310 -7.10 -2.36 23.11
N TYR A 311 -8.16 -2.98 23.60
CA TYR A 311 -9.24 -3.38 22.72
C TYR A 311 -10.63 -3.28 23.36
N SER A 312 -11.63 -3.17 22.49
CA SER A 312 -13.03 -3.48 22.78
C SER A 312 -13.48 -4.59 21.83
N ASN A 313 -14.35 -5.48 22.29
CA ASN A 313 -14.98 -6.50 21.47
C ASN A 313 -16.50 -6.25 21.28
N ALA A 314 -16.93 -5.04 21.62
CA ALA A 314 -18.31 -4.60 21.47
C ALA A 314 -18.32 -3.13 21.06
N GLU A 315 -19.17 -2.82 20.08
CA GLU A 315 -19.33 -1.45 19.59
C GLU A 315 -19.96 -0.56 20.68
N GLY A 316 -19.42 0.65 20.85
CA GLY A 316 -19.86 1.60 21.87
C GLY A 316 -19.44 1.26 23.31
N ALA A 317 -18.74 0.14 23.53
CA ALA A 317 -18.12 -0.16 24.81
C ALA A 317 -16.73 0.51 24.93
N SER A 318 -16.36 0.88 26.15
CA SER A 318 -15.04 1.44 26.43
C SER A 318 -13.98 0.35 26.36
N ALA A 319 -12.96 0.55 25.51
CA ALA A 319 -11.73 -0.24 25.59
C ALA A 319 -11.08 -0.02 26.98
N ALA A 320 -10.51 -1.09 27.54
CA ALA A 320 -10.23 -1.31 28.97
C ALA A 320 -9.45 -0.24 29.79
N ILE A 321 -9.10 0.93 29.25
CA ILE A 321 -8.29 1.94 29.95
C ILE A 321 -9.03 3.17 30.47
N LEU A 322 -10.17 3.61 29.92
CA LEU A 322 -10.90 4.77 30.48
C LEU A 322 -12.33 4.91 29.95
N ASP A 323 -13.31 4.84 30.85
CA ASP A 323 -14.66 5.44 30.72
C ASP A 323 -14.63 6.72 31.57
N PRO A 324 -14.17 7.88 31.05
CA PRO A 324 -14.21 9.12 31.81
C PRO A 324 -15.69 9.43 32.08
N ALA A 325 -16.03 9.55 33.37
CA ALA A 325 -17.40 9.65 33.87
C ALA A 325 -18.35 10.38 32.91
N THR A 326 -19.51 9.77 32.67
CA THR A 326 -20.69 10.45 32.14
C THR A 326 -21.19 11.46 33.17
N ASP A 327 -20.50 12.59 33.28
CA ASP A 327 -20.95 13.71 34.11
C ASP A 327 -22.12 14.41 33.40
N SER A 328 -23.32 13.99 33.84
CA SER A 328 -24.69 14.53 33.71
C SER A 328 -25.17 15.03 32.33
#